data_AF-A0A3B0X978-F1
#
_entry.id   AF-A0A3B0X978-F1
#
_cell.length_a   1.000
_cell.length_b   1.000
_cell.length_c   1.000
_cell.angle_alpha   90.00
_cell.angle_beta   90.00
_cell.angle_gamma   90.00
#
_symmetry.space_group_name_H-M   'P 1'
#
loop_
_entity.id
_entity.type
_entity.pdbx_description
1 polymer ?
#
loop_
_entity_poly.entity_id
_entity_poly.type
_entity_poly.pdbx_seq_one_letter_code
_entity_poly.pdbx_strand_id
1 'polypeptide(L)'
;FSPRLVVADATDVDSWWQGEMFDKILLDVPCSATGVIRRHPDIKQLRKEEDIQVLVELQRDILQKNWALLKPGGRLLYATCSLFKAENQQQIAWFLKNTPDAQLIDISAYVQLKGDTQGQEEAPVSSQAGPQADLGLQLFPASQNNDGFYYALLEKNTD
;
A
#
# COMPACT_ATOMS: atom_id res chain seq x y z
N PHE A 1 26.54 5.18 -3.09
CA PHE A 1 25.45 4.26 -2.74
C PHE A 1 25.52 3.10 -3.71
N SER A 2 25.74 1.88 -3.21
CA SER A 2 25.80 0.68 -4.06
C SER A 2 24.56 -0.13 -3.78
N PRO A 3 23.59 -0.22 -4.71
CA PRO A 3 22.39 -1.02 -4.49
C PRO A 3 22.77 -2.51 -4.44
N ARG A 4 22.13 -3.25 -3.52
CA ARG A 4 22.23 -4.70 -3.45
C ARG A 4 20.93 -5.29 -3.97
N LEU A 5 21.03 -6.13 -5.00
CA LEU A 5 19.92 -6.93 -5.50
C LEU A 5 19.91 -8.30 -4.81
N VAL A 6 18.75 -8.69 -4.29
CA VAL A 6 18.50 -10.01 -3.72
C VAL A 6 17.21 -10.53 -4.34
N VAL A 7 17.22 -11.79 -4.80
CA VAL A 7 16.02 -12.48 -5.28
C VAL A 7 15.62 -13.45 -4.19
N ALA A 8 14.47 -13.22 -3.57
CA ALA A 8 13.95 -14.03 -2.48
C ALA A 8 12.44 -13.88 -2.35
N ASP A 9 11.82 -14.74 -1.54
CA ASP A 9 10.41 -14.63 -1.18
C ASP A 9 10.22 -13.54 -0.12
N ALA A 10 9.34 -12.58 -0.41
CA ALA A 10 9.05 -11.47 0.49
C ALA A 10 8.26 -11.90 1.74
N THR A 11 7.69 -13.10 1.76
CA THR A 11 7.01 -13.70 2.92
C THR A 11 7.95 -14.50 3.83
N ASP A 12 9.12 -14.91 3.32
CA ASP A 12 10.15 -15.65 4.07
C ASP A 12 11.39 -14.78 4.30
N VAL A 13 11.21 -13.71 5.07
CA VAL A 13 12.25 -12.70 5.36
C VAL A 13 13.50 -13.30 6.03
N ASP A 14 13.31 -14.33 6.85
CA ASP A 14 14.39 -14.96 7.60
C ASP A 14 15.35 -15.75 6.70
N SER A 15 14.91 -16.16 5.50
CA SER A 15 15.76 -16.88 4.54
C SER A 15 16.81 -16.00 3.88
N TRP A 16 16.53 -14.70 3.70
CA TRP A 16 17.35 -13.80 2.89
C TRP A 16 17.90 -12.59 3.63
N TRP A 17 17.35 -12.26 4.80
CA TRP A 17 17.81 -11.14 5.61
C TRP A 17 18.00 -11.49 7.08
N GLN A 18 19.25 -11.50 7.52
CA GLN A 18 19.64 -11.58 8.94
C GLN A 18 20.41 -10.32 9.37
N GLY A 19 20.27 -9.24 8.58
CA GLY A 19 20.99 -7.98 8.78
C GLY A 19 20.31 -7.05 9.76
N GLU A 20 20.75 -5.79 9.76
CA GLU A 20 20.10 -4.74 10.53
C GLU A 20 18.69 -4.45 10.00
N MET A 21 17.83 -3.99 10.90
CA MET A 21 16.52 -3.45 10.53
C MET A 21 16.66 -2.26 9.57
N PHE A 22 15.62 -2.00 8.79
CA PHE A 22 15.57 -0.89 7.83
C PHE A 22 15.01 0.38 8.46
N ASP A 23 15.54 1.54 8.08
CA ASP A 23 14.96 2.84 8.42
C ASP A 23 13.68 3.12 7.61
N LYS A 24 13.64 2.64 6.36
CA LYS A 24 12.51 2.80 5.45
C LYS A 24 12.30 1.57 4.59
N ILE A 25 11.04 1.23 4.34
CA ILE A 25 10.64 0.12 3.46
C ILE A 25 9.60 0.64 2.45
N LEU A 26 9.73 0.23 1.19
CA LEU A 26 8.71 0.41 0.16
C LEU A 26 8.22 -1.00 -0.24
N LEU A 27 6.94 -1.24 -0.06
CA LEU A 27 6.27 -2.46 -0.49
C LEU A 27 5.34 -2.16 -1.66
N ASP A 28 5.82 -2.43 -2.88
CA ASP A 28 4.97 -2.55 -4.06
C ASP A 28 4.53 -4.00 -4.16
N VAL A 29 3.33 -4.31 -3.65
CA VAL A 29 2.90 -5.69 -3.43
C VAL A 29 2.15 -6.25 -4.64
N PRO A 30 2.20 -7.57 -4.89
CA PRO A 30 1.38 -8.21 -5.90
C PRO A 30 -0.10 -7.91 -5.68
N CYS A 31 -0.80 -7.44 -6.71
CA CYS A 31 -2.22 -7.10 -6.64
C CYS A 31 -2.97 -7.48 -7.93
N SER A 32 -4.27 -7.26 -7.93
CA SER A 32 -5.15 -7.55 -9.08
C SER A 32 -4.87 -6.68 -10.30
N ALA A 33 -4.14 -5.57 -10.12
CA ALA A 33 -3.77 -4.60 -11.15
C ALA A 33 -4.98 -3.92 -11.83
N THR A 34 -6.13 -3.84 -11.16
CA THR A 34 -7.34 -3.23 -11.74
C THR A 34 -7.20 -1.75 -12.05
N GLY A 35 -6.22 -1.05 -11.44
CA GLY A 35 -5.91 0.35 -11.71
C GLY A 35 -5.26 0.58 -13.08
N VAL A 36 -4.66 -0.44 -13.70
CA VAL A 36 -4.01 -0.35 -15.02
C VAL A 36 -4.83 -1.00 -16.15
N ILE A 37 -6.10 -1.33 -15.87
CA ILE A 37 -6.99 -2.09 -16.78
C ILE A 37 -7.20 -1.44 -18.15
N ARG A 38 -7.00 -0.11 -18.25
CA ARG A 38 -7.05 0.60 -19.53
C ARG A 38 -5.90 0.21 -20.46
N ARG A 39 -4.70 0.01 -19.90
CA ARG A 39 -3.49 -0.39 -20.64
C ARG A 39 -3.44 -1.91 -20.83
N HIS A 40 -4.09 -2.65 -19.94
CA HIS A 40 -4.12 -4.12 -19.91
C HIS A 40 -5.57 -4.64 -19.78
N PRO A 41 -6.37 -4.62 -20.86
CA PRO A 41 -7.79 -5.01 -20.81
C PRO A 41 -8.02 -6.49 -20.53
N ASP A 42 -7.01 -7.33 -20.78
CA ASP A 42 -6.95 -8.75 -20.48
C ASP A 42 -7.14 -9.07 -18.99
N ILE A 43 -6.81 -8.12 -18.10
CA ILE A 43 -7.08 -8.22 -16.65
C ILE A 43 -8.57 -8.51 -16.37
N LYS A 44 -9.49 -7.98 -17.20
CA LYS A 44 -10.94 -8.25 -17.07
C LYS A 44 -11.32 -9.71 -17.26
N GLN A 45 -10.56 -10.43 -18.08
CA GLN A 45 -10.85 -11.83 -18.44
C GLN A 45 -10.09 -12.82 -17.56
N LEU A 46 -8.94 -12.40 -17.01
CA LEU A 46 -8.02 -13.27 -16.28
C LEU A 46 -8.23 -13.29 -14.76
N ARG A 47 -8.91 -12.30 -14.17
CA ARG A 47 -9.11 -12.21 -12.72
C ARG A 47 -10.48 -12.72 -12.31
N LYS A 48 -10.50 -13.70 -11.41
CA LYS A 48 -11.69 -14.19 -10.71
C LYS A 48 -11.74 -13.62 -9.29
N GLU A 49 -12.93 -13.63 -8.69
CA GLU A 49 -13.12 -13.22 -7.29
C GLU A 49 -12.23 -14.02 -6.33
N GLU A 50 -12.09 -15.33 -6.59
CA GLU A 50 -11.24 -16.25 -5.83
C GLU A 50 -9.77 -15.80 -5.82
N ASP A 51 -9.28 -15.21 -6.91
CA ASP A 51 -7.91 -14.72 -7.02
C ASP A 51 -7.66 -13.49 -6.12
N ILE A 52 -8.70 -12.70 -5.85
CA ILE A 52 -8.60 -11.50 -5.00
C ILE A 52 -8.36 -11.91 -3.55
N GLN A 53 -9.05 -12.94 -3.07
CA GLN A 53 -8.85 -13.39 -1.69
C GLN A 53 -7.43 -13.92 -1.47
N VAL A 54 -6.89 -14.70 -2.41
CA VAL A 54 -5.51 -15.20 -2.35
C VAL A 54 -4.51 -14.06 -2.34
N LEU A 55 -4.71 -13.04 -3.18
CA LEU A 55 -3.87 -11.83 -3.19
C LEU A 55 -3.96 -11.06 -1.88
N VAL A 56 -5.16 -10.91 -1.33
CA VAL A 56 -5.41 -10.24 -0.05
C VAL A 56 -4.67 -10.93 1.09
N GLU A 57 -4.66 -12.26 1.14
CA GLU A 57 -3.93 -13.02 2.15
C GLU A 57 -2.41 -12.87 1.97
N LEU A 58 -1.91 -13.01 0.73
CA LEU A 58 -0.50 -12.82 0.40
C LEU A 58 0.00 -11.40 0.76
N GLN A 59 -0.79 -10.36 0.47
CA GLN A 59 -0.47 -8.97 0.79
C GLN A 59 -0.32 -8.77 2.29
N ARG A 60 -1.17 -9.41 3.11
CA ARG A 60 -1.06 -9.36 4.59
C ARG A 60 0.23 -9.98 5.07
N ASP A 61 0.56 -11.16 4.56
CA ASP A 61 1.76 -11.88 4.96
C ASP A 61 3.01 -11.07 4.62
N ILE A 62 3.09 -10.54 3.39
CA ILE A 62 4.19 -9.66 2.98
C ILE A 62 4.27 -8.44 3.91
N LEU A 63 3.17 -7.75 4.15
CA LEU A 63 3.15 -6.54 4.99
C LEU A 63 3.61 -6.83 6.42
N GLN A 64 3.09 -7.88 7.07
CA GLN A 64 3.45 -8.25 8.43
C GLN A 64 4.91 -8.68 8.56
N LYS A 65 5.39 -9.52 7.65
CA LYS A 65 6.77 -10.03 7.69
C LYS A 65 7.79 -8.91 7.49
N ASN A 66 7.52 -8.00 6.56
CA ASN A 66 8.43 -6.89 6.30
C ASN A 66 8.31 -5.79 7.38
N TRP A 67 7.18 -5.64 8.05
CA TRP A 67 7.07 -4.74 9.23
C TRP A 67 8.00 -5.12 10.37
N ALA A 68 8.23 -6.41 10.57
CA ALA A 68 9.18 -6.91 11.57
C ALA A 68 10.63 -6.47 11.29
N LEU A 69 10.96 -6.20 10.03
CA LEU A 69 12.27 -5.70 9.62
C LEU A 69 12.42 -4.19 9.77
N LEU A 70 11.36 -3.45 10.10
CA LEU A 70 11.39 -2.00 10.23
C LEU A 70 11.84 -1.59 11.64
N LYS A 71 12.78 -0.63 11.71
CA LYS A 71 13.22 -0.04 12.99
C LYS A 71 12.05 0.68 13.68
N PRO A 72 12.04 0.75 15.02
CA PRO A 72 11.25 1.75 15.75
C PRO A 72 11.54 3.17 15.21
N GLY A 73 10.50 3.96 14.95
CA GLY A 73 10.59 5.26 14.28
C GLY A 73 10.79 5.19 12.76
N GLY A 74 10.90 3.99 12.18
CA GLY A 74 11.01 3.77 10.75
C GLY A 74 9.67 3.96 10.03
N ARG A 75 9.73 4.08 8.69
CA ARG A 75 8.53 4.23 7.84
C ARG A 75 8.40 3.17 6.77
N LEU A 76 7.19 2.67 6.55
CA LEU A 76 6.87 1.73 5.49
C LEU A 76 5.78 2.31 4.57
N LEU A 77 6.05 2.39 3.28
CA LEU A 77 5.06 2.77 2.28
C LEU A 77 4.50 1.52 1.60
N TYR A 78 3.23 1.25 1.82
CA TYR A 78 2.47 0.21 1.13
C TYR A 78 1.88 0.78 -0.16
N ALA A 79 2.07 0.09 -1.28
CA ALA A 79 1.61 0.52 -2.58
C ALA A 79 0.98 -0.64 -3.37
N THR A 80 -0.11 -0.34 -4.09
CA THR A 80 -0.72 -1.25 -5.06
C THR A 80 -1.13 -0.47 -6.31
N CYS A 81 -1.26 -1.16 -7.44
CA CYS A 81 -1.96 -0.66 -8.63
C CYS A 81 -3.41 -1.19 -8.72
N SER A 82 -4.07 -1.39 -7.57
CA SER A 82 -5.47 -1.85 -7.48
C SER A 82 -6.43 -0.70 -7.15
N LEU A 83 -7.70 -0.87 -7.54
CA LEU A 83 -8.83 -0.03 -7.17
C LEU A 83 -9.73 -0.70 -6.13
N PHE A 84 -9.45 -1.95 -5.78
CA PHE A 84 -10.30 -2.73 -4.88
C PHE A 84 -9.98 -2.42 -3.42
N LYS A 85 -11.04 -2.09 -2.67
CA LYS A 85 -10.93 -1.79 -1.24
C LYS A 85 -10.31 -2.93 -0.43
N ALA A 86 -10.56 -4.18 -0.85
CA ALA A 86 -10.04 -5.39 -0.24
C ALA A 86 -8.50 -5.45 -0.24
N GLU A 87 -7.86 -4.90 -1.28
CA GLU A 87 -6.40 -4.86 -1.44
C GLU A 87 -5.78 -3.55 -0.92
N ASN A 88 -6.62 -2.58 -0.57
CA ASN A 88 -6.23 -1.22 -0.22
C ASN A 88 -6.64 -0.88 1.22
N GLN A 89 -7.65 -0.03 1.42
CA GLN A 89 -8.02 0.44 2.77
C GLN A 89 -8.40 -0.68 3.75
N GLN A 90 -8.94 -1.81 3.27
CA GLN A 90 -9.25 -2.94 4.15
C GLN A 90 -7.99 -3.67 4.62
N GLN A 91 -6.92 -3.70 3.81
CA GLN A 91 -5.62 -4.21 4.25
C GLN A 91 -5.05 -3.35 5.37
N ILE A 92 -5.06 -2.04 5.18
CA ILE A 92 -4.52 -1.10 6.16
C ILE A 92 -5.36 -1.10 7.44
N ALA A 93 -6.69 -1.15 7.32
CA ALA A 93 -7.58 -1.28 8.49
C ALA A 93 -7.29 -2.55 9.29
N TRP A 94 -7.14 -3.69 8.60
CA TRP A 94 -6.79 -4.95 9.24
C TRP A 94 -5.41 -4.89 9.88
N PHE A 95 -4.41 -4.33 9.18
CA PHE A 95 -3.05 -4.24 9.67
C PHE A 95 -2.94 -3.39 10.94
N LEU A 96 -3.50 -2.18 10.93
CA LEU A 96 -3.52 -1.28 12.10
C LEU A 96 -4.26 -1.89 13.30
N LYS A 97 -5.32 -2.67 13.05
CA LYS A 97 -6.05 -3.38 14.12
C LYS A 97 -5.21 -4.47 14.79
N ASN A 98 -4.32 -5.12 14.04
CA ASN A 98 -3.53 -6.27 14.51
C ASN A 98 -2.07 -5.90 14.86
N THR A 99 -1.65 -4.66 14.65
CA THR A 99 -0.26 -4.21 14.81
C THR A 99 -0.25 -2.92 15.65
N PRO A 100 -0.21 -3.02 16.99
CA PRO A 100 -0.40 -1.87 17.89
C PRO A 100 0.66 -0.78 17.80
N ASP A 101 1.86 -1.13 17.34
CA ASP A 101 2.98 -0.19 17.15
C ASP A 101 2.96 0.48 15.76
N ALA A 102 1.92 0.25 14.95
CA ALA A 102 1.76 0.87 13.65
C ALA A 102 0.81 2.08 13.72
N GLN A 103 1.26 3.20 13.15
CA GLN A 103 0.47 4.40 12.97
C GLN A 103 0.37 4.76 11.49
N LEU A 104 -0.82 5.14 11.03
CA LEU A 104 -1.01 5.71 9.68
C LEU A 104 -0.61 7.19 9.68
N ILE A 105 0.23 7.56 8.71
CA ILE A 105 0.62 8.95 8.46
C ILE A 105 -0.18 9.49 7.28
N ASP A 106 -0.83 10.65 7.49
CA ASP A 106 -1.55 11.34 6.42
C ASP A 106 -0.56 11.88 5.38
N ILE A 107 -0.78 11.49 4.12
CA ILE A 107 0.03 11.88 2.96
C ILE A 107 -0.78 12.66 1.92
N SER A 108 -2.03 13.01 2.20
CA SER A 108 -2.93 13.74 1.28
C SER A 108 -2.34 15.08 0.83
N ALA A 109 -1.65 15.78 1.73
CA ALA A 109 -1.00 17.06 1.46
C ALA A 109 0.12 16.97 0.40
N TYR A 110 0.78 15.82 0.26
CA TYR A 110 1.85 15.65 -0.75
C TYR A 110 1.32 15.61 -2.19
N VAL A 111 0.06 15.21 -2.38
CA VAL A 111 -0.59 15.15 -3.70
C VAL A 111 -0.99 16.55 -4.17
N GLN A 112 -1.47 17.40 -3.24
CA GLN A 112 -1.92 18.76 -3.56
C GLN A 112 -0.78 19.66 -4.10
N LEU A 113 0.47 19.34 -3.78
CA LEU A 113 1.66 20.11 -4.22
C LEU A 113 2.07 19.85 -5.68
N LYS A 114 1.55 18.79 -6.31
CA LYS A 114 1.77 18.46 -7.72
C LYS A 114 0.43 18.62 -8.42
N GLY A 115 0.19 19.78 -9.02
CA GLY A 115 -1.11 20.28 -9.53
C GLY A 115 -1.84 19.46 -10.61
N ASP A 116 -2.04 18.16 -10.39
CA ASP A 116 -2.81 17.26 -11.25
C ASP A 116 -4.29 17.15 -10.81
N THR A 117 -4.70 17.89 -9.78
CA THR A 117 -6.11 18.02 -9.38
C THR A 117 -6.86 19.02 -10.25
N GLN A 118 -6.93 18.77 -11.55
CA GLN A 118 -8.04 19.26 -12.37
C GLN A 118 -9.01 18.10 -12.58
N GLY A 119 -9.92 17.90 -11.61
CA GLY A 119 -11.09 17.03 -11.81
C GLY A 119 -11.38 15.96 -10.76
N GLN A 120 -10.83 16.05 -9.55
CA GLN A 120 -11.37 15.29 -8.42
C GLN A 120 -12.16 16.23 -7.52
N GLU A 121 -13.48 16.00 -7.47
CA GLU A 121 -14.30 16.38 -6.33
C GLU A 121 -13.54 15.98 -5.06
N GLU A 122 -13.46 16.94 -4.14
CA GLU A 122 -12.70 16.91 -2.91
C GLU A 122 -12.62 15.49 -2.32
N ALA A 123 -11.43 14.89 -2.33
CA ALA A 123 -11.15 13.76 -1.46
C ALA A 123 -11.51 14.23 -0.04
N PRO A 124 -12.42 13.56 0.70
CA PRO A 124 -12.87 14.06 1.97
C PRO A 124 -11.70 14.04 2.94
N VAL A 125 -11.14 15.23 3.18
CA VAL A 125 -10.29 15.50 4.34
C VAL A 125 -11.19 15.37 5.56
N SER A 126 -11.20 14.20 6.19
CA SER A 126 -11.79 14.08 7.53
C SER A 126 -10.72 13.69 8.54
N SER A 127 -10.18 14.73 9.18
CA SER A 127 -9.48 14.71 10.46
C SER A 127 -10.43 14.47 11.65
N GLN A 128 -11.51 13.71 11.43
CA GLN A 128 -12.52 13.41 12.44
C GLN A 128 -12.72 11.89 12.44
N ALA A 129 -12.40 11.27 13.57
CA ALA A 129 -12.65 9.86 13.84
C ALA A 129 -14.17 9.56 13.82
N GLY A 130 -14.70 9.29 12.64
CA GLY A 130 -15.93 8.54 12.40
C GLY A 130 -15.58 7.13 11.89
N PRO A 131 -16.54 6.16 11.85
CA PRO A 131 -16.24 4.73 11.77
C PRO A 131 -15.55 4.23 10.48
N GLN A 132 -15.26 5.09 9.51
CA GLN A 132 -14.63 4.72 8.25
C GLN A 132 -13.95 5.92 7.58
N ALA A 133 -12.95 6.51 8.23
CA ALA A 133 -12.02 7.40 7.54
C ALA A 133 -11.31 6.58 6.44
N ASP A 134 -11.23 7.12 5.21
CA ASP A 134 -10.51 6.47 4.11
C ASP A 134 -9.03 6.37 4.49
N LEU A 135 -8.58 5.16 4.82
CA LEU A 135 -7.20 4.90 5.18
C LEU A 135 -6.33 4.95 3.92
N GLY A 136 -5.29 5.77 3.92
CA GLY A 136 -4.37 5.94 2.79
C GLY A 136 -4.93 6.86 1.69
N LEU A 137 -4.34 6.76 0.51
CA LEU A 137 -4.58 7.63 -0.63
C LEU A 137 -4.87 6.77 -1.87
N GLN A 138 -6.09 6.87 -2.40
CA GLN A 138 -6.45 6.27 -3.68
C GLN A 138 -6.35 7.30 -4.82
N LEU A 139 -5.45 7.06 -5.75
CA LEU A 139 -5.43 7.72 -7.04
C LEU A 139 -6.28 6.91 -8.02
N PHE A 140 -7.26 7.58 -8.62
CA PHE A 140 -8.08 6.98 -9.67
C PHE A 140 -7.50 7.30 -11.05
N PRO A 141 -7.72 6.44 -12.05
CA PRO A 141 -7.30 6.72 -13.40
C PRO A 141 -7.96 8.01 -13.91
N ALA A 142 -7.16 8.99 -14.34
CA ALA A 142 -7.65 10.21 -14.96
C ALA A 142 -7.66 10.06 -16.48
N SER A 143 -8.58 10.76 -17.16
CA SER A 143 -8.70 10.76 -18.63
C SER A 143 -7.41 11.22 -19.34
N GLN A 144 -6.57 11.98 -18.63
CA GLN A 144 -5.31 12.55 -19.11
C GLN A 144 -4.10 11.97 -18.37
N ASN A 145 -3.86 10.66 -18.55
CA ASN A 145 -2.52 10.03 -18.55
C ASN A 145 -2.05 9.22 -17.32
N ASN A 146 -2.80 9.14 -16.21
CA ASN A 146 -2.36 8.39 -15.01
C ASN A 146 -3.20 7.11 -14.79
N ASP A 147 -2.54 5.99 -14.49
CA ASP A 147 -3.19 4.76 -14.03
C ASP A 147 -3.63 4.89 -12.57
N GLY A 148 -4.48 3.98 -12.11
CA GLY A 148 -4.95 3.93 -10.73
C GLY A 148 -3.92 3.30 -9.79
N PHE A 149 -3.63 3.98 -8.69
CA PHE A 149 -2.69 3.52 -7.65
C PHE A 149 -3.24 3.81 -6.26
N TYR A 150 -2.80 3.03 -5.29
CA TYR A 150 -3.10 3.26 -3.88
C TYR A 150 -1.81 3.31 -3.07
N TYR A 151 -1.77 4.20 -2.08
CA TYR A 151 -0.63 4.39 -1.18
C TYR A 151 -1.08 4.51 0.27
N ALA A 152 -0.35 3.87 1.19
CA ALA A 152 -0.51 4.09 2.63
C ALA A 152 0.86 4.15 3.30
N LEU A 153 1.14 5.27 3.97
CA LEU A 153 2.38 5.47 4.71
C LEU A 153 2.16 5.11 6.19
N LEU A 154 2.92 4.13 6.66
CA LEU A 154 2.89 3.66 8.03
C LEU A 154 4.18 4.07 8.74
N GLU A 155 4.09 4.47 10.00
CA GLU A 155 5.21 4.76 10.89
C GLU A 155 5.16 3.79 12.07
N LYS A 156 6.33 3.24 12.43
CA LYS A 156 6.47 2.36 13.59
C LYS A 156 6.79 3.20 14.80
N ASN A 157 6.03 3.03 15.88
CA ASN A 157 6.23 3.77 17.11
C ASN A 157 7.64 3.49 17.69
N THR A 158 8.14 4.45 18.46
CA THR A 158 9.50 4.43 19.02
C THR A 158 9.58 3.85 20.44
N ASP A 159 8.53 3.18 20.92
CA ASP A 159 8.41 2.70 22.31
C ASP A 159 9.64 1.91 22.81
#